data_AF-A0A336MUS7-F1
#
_entry.id   AF-A0A336MUS7-F1
#
_cell.length_a   1.000
_cell.length_b   1.000
_cell.length_c   1.000
_cell.angle_alpha   90.00
_cell.angle_beta   90.00
_cell.angle_gamma   90.00
#
_symmetry.space_group_name_H-M   'P 1'
#
loop_
_entity.id
_entity.type
_entity.pdbx_description
1 polymer ?
#
loop_
_entity_poly.entity_id
_entity_poly.type
_entity_poly.pdbx_seq_one_letter_code
_entity_poly.pdbx_strand_id
1 'polypeptide(L)'
;MKAAFILAVFAIVMVVVHAGGNYVIPDQFKAEGDALMKELEDANVPKLPDGSCYDICKAPDALKTKSLAFVDKVNANGGQIPKPNC
;
A
#
# COMPACT_ATOMS: atom_id res chain seq x y z
N MET A 1 13.46 -35.63 -17.80
CA MET A 1 14.40 -35.18 -16.74
C MET A 1 14.59 -33.67 -16.85
N LYS A 2 14.88 -33.00 -15.73
CA LYS A 2 15.31 -31.58 -15.61
C LYS A 2 14.39 -30.52 -16.21
N ALA A 3 13.62 -29.86 -15.33
CA ALA A 3 13.09 -28.53 -15.56
C ALA A 3 14.14 -27.47 -15.15
N ALA A 4 14.18 -26.35 -15.88
CA ALA A 4 14.82 -25.08 -15.55
C ALA A 4 14.16 -24.05 -16.50
N PHE A 5 13.24 -23.17 -16.10
CA PHE A 5 13.30 -22.24 -14.96
C PHE A 5 14.55 -21.35 -14.97
N ILE A 6 14.83 -20.75 -16.14
CA ILE A 6 15.59 -19.50 -16.20
C ILE A 6 14.66 -18.38 -15.72
N LEU A 7 14.64 -18.18 -14.40
CA LEU A 7 13.84 -17.15 -13.75
C LEU A 7 14.50 -15.79 -14.03
N ALA A 8 13.82 -14.91 -14.77
CA ALA A 8 14.39 -13.68 -15.27
C ALA A 8 14.80 -12.74 -14.12
N VAL A 9 16.05 -12.28 -14.13
CA VAL A 9 16.60 -11.36 -13.12
C VAL A 9 16.08 -9.95 -13.41
N PHE A 10 14.85 -9.67 -12.95
CA PHE A 10 14.20 -8.36 -13.03
C PHE A 10 13.68 -7.90 -11.66
N ALA A 11 14.55 -7.97 -10.65
CA ALA A 11 14.37 -7.29 -9.37
C ALA A 11 15.09 -5.93 -9.40
N ILE A 12 14.56 -4.98 -10.19
CA ILE A 12 15.02 -3.59 -10.12
C ILE A 12 14.53 -3.05 -8.77
N VAL A 13 15.44 -2.78 -7.85
CA VAL A 13 15.14 -2.17 -6.54
C VAL A 13 14.78 -0.70 -6.74
N MET A 14 13.58 -0.45 -7.26
CA MET A 14 12.98 0.89 -7.25
C MET A 14 12.53 1.18 -5.83
N VAL A 15 13.38 1.89 -5.09
CA VAL A 15 13.01 2.52 -3.82
C VAL A 15 12.02 3.63 -4.17
N VAL A 16 10.73 3.36 -3.97
CA VAL A 16 9.63 4.30 -4.28
C VAL A 16 9.57 5.37 -3.18
N VAL A 17 10.55 6.28 -3.19
CA VAL A 17 10.59 7.44 -2.28
C VAL A 17 9.60 8.49 -2.78
N HIS A 18 8.33 8.34 -2.40
CA HIS A 18 7.36 9.44 -2.48
C HIS A 18 7.39 10.24 -1.16
N ALA A 19 7.33 11.56 -1.27
CA ALA A 19 7.63 12.47 -0.17
C ALA A 19 6.50 12.58 0.87
N GLY A 20 6.88 12.79 2.13
CA GLY A 20 5.97 12.98 3.28
C GLY A 20 6.45 12.22 4.51
N GLY A 21 6.82 10.95 4.32
CA GLY A 21 7.50 10.09 5.29
C GLY A 21 8.06 8.85 4.59
N ASN A 22 9.00 8.16 5.22
CA ASN A 22 9.56 6.92 4.65
C ASN A 22 8.57 5.77 4.82
N TYR A 23 7.55 5.70 3.97
CA TYR A 23 6.57 4.62 3.98
C TYR A 23 7.17 3.37 3.33
N VAL A 24 7.34 2.30 4.12
CA VAL A 24 7.91 1.04 3.64
C VAL A 24 6.77 0.07 3.36
N ILE A 25 6.51 -0.22 2.09
CA ILE A 25 5.61 -1.29 1.66
C ILE A 25 6.48 -2.41 1.04
N PRO A 26 6.62 -3.56 1.71
CA PRO A 26 7.32 -4.72 1.15
C PRO A 26 6.73 -5.14 -0.20
N ASP A 27 7.57 -5.58 -1.13
CA ASP A 27 7.19 -5.78 -2.54
C ASP A 27 5.98 -6.72 -2.71
N GLN A 28 5.84 -7.74 -1.86
CA GLN A 28 4.73 -8.69 -1.88
C GLN A 28 3.34 -8.07 -1.57
N PHE A 29 3.29 -6.83 -1.08
CA PHE A 29 2.04 -6.11 -0.78
C PHE A 29 1.79 -4.91 -1.71
N LYS A 30 2.72 -4.55 -2.61
CA LYS A 30 2.56 -3.38 -3.48
C LYS A 30 1.30 -3.47 -4.35
N ALA A 31 1.11 -4.58 -5.06
CA ALA A 31 -0.09 -4.79 -5.90
C ALA A 31 -1.42 -4.80 -5.12
N GLU A 32 -1.41 -5.18 -3.84
CA GLU A 32 -2.58 -5.13 -2.96
C GLU A 32 -2.85 -3.69 -2.49
N GLY A 33 -1.79 -2.92 -2.20
CA GLY A 33 -1.86 -1.49 -1.90
C GLY A 33 -2.29 -0.64 -3.09
N ASP A 34 -1.80 -0.93 -4.30
CA ASP A 34 -2.19 -0.25 -5.54
C ASP A 34 -3.68 -0.49 -5.86
N ALA A 35 -4.16 -1.73 -5.71
CA ALA A 35 -5.58 -2.06 -5.82
C ALA A 35 -6.43 -1.34 -4.78
N LEU A 36 -5.98 -1.28 -3.52
CA LEU A 36 -6.65 -0.54 -2.45
C LEU A 36 -6.69 0.98 -2.72
N MET A 37 -5.60 1.57 -3.22
CA MET A 37 -5.57 2.99 -3.59
C MET A 37 -6.55 3.28 -4.74
N LYS A 38 -6.69 2.37 -5.70
CA LYS A 38 -7.72 2.49 -6.74
C LYS A 38 -9.13 2.37 -6.18
N GLU A 39 -9.40 1.47 -5.23
CA GLU A 39 -10.71 1.38 -4.58
C GLU A 39 -11.07 2.65 -3.80
N LEU A 40 -10.08 3.32 -3.19
CA LEU A 40 -10.25 4.62 -2.53
C LEU A 40 -10.49 5.76 -3.54
N GLU A 41 -9.82 5.73 -4.70
CA GLU A 41 -10.04 6.67 -5.80
C GLU A 41 -11.44 6.52 -6.41
N ASP A 42 -11.85 5.29 -6.76
CA ASP A 42 -13.17 4.98 -7.33
C ASP A 42 -14.30 5.32 -6.34
N ALA A 43 -14.06 5.15 -5.03
CA ALA A 43 -14.96 5.58 -3.97
C ALA A 43 -14.93 7.10 -3.67
N ASN A 44 -14.17 7.88 -4.45
CA ASN A 44 -14.05 9.34 -4.34
C ASN A 44 -13.61 9.82 -2.94
N VAL A 45 -12.75 9.04 -2.28
CA VAL A 45 -12.21 9.39 -0.95
C VAL A 45 -11.31 10.63 -1.09
N PRO A 46 -11.49 11.67 -0.26
CA PRO A 46 -10.64 12.85 -0.33
C PRO A 46 -9.19 12.50 0.05
N LYS A 47 -8.23 13.26 -0.49
CA LYS A 47 -6.84 13.20 -0.02
C LYS A 47 -6.64 14.03 1.24
N LEU A 48 -5.61 13.70 2.00
CA LEU A 48 -5.14 14.47 3.15
C LEU A 48 -4.78 15.92 2.72
N PRO A 49 -4.76 16.91 3.64
CA PRO A 49 -4.53 18.31 3.29
C PRO A 49 -3.16 18.63 2.68
N ASP A 50 -2.18 17.73 2.83
CA ASP A 50 -0.85 17.79 2.20
C ASP A 50 -0.82 17.15 0.79
N GLY A 51 -1.91 16.49 0.37
CA GLY A 51 -2.05 15.76 -0.89
C GLY A 51 -1.35 14.41 -0.94
N SER A 52 -0.71 13.94 0.15
CA SER A 52 0.22 12.79 0.10
C SER A 52 -0.49 11.44 -0.08
N CYS A 53 -1.61 11.22 0.62
CA CYS A 53 -2.37 9.98 0.61
C CYS A 53 -3.88 10.24 0.71
N TYR A 54 -4.69 9.19 0.49
CA TYR A 54 -6.14 9.21 0.74
C TYR A 54 -6.43 9.27 2.25
N ASP A 55 -7.37 10.12 2.66
CA ASP A 55 -7.88 10.18 4.03
C ASP A 55 -8.84 8.99 4.28
N ILE A 56 -8.27 7.83 4.63
CA ILE A 56 -9.05 6.61 4.89
C ILE A 56 -10.05 6.75 6.04
N CYS A 57 -9.93 7.78 6.89
CA CYS A 57 -10.92 8.11 7.91
C CYS A 57 -12.23 8.63 7.31
N LYS A 58 -12.19 9.17 6.08
CA LYS A 58 -13.35 9.57 5.27
C LYS A 58 -13.84 8.49 4.32
N ALA A 59 -13.12 7.36 4.22
CA ALA A 59 -13.55 6.25 3.38
C ALA A 59 -14.81 5.57 3.95
N PRO A 60 -15.67 4.99 3.10
CA PRO A 60 -16.77 4.11 3.54
C PRO A 60 -16.26 3.01 4.45
N ASP A 61 -17.03 2.63 5.49
CA ASP A 61 -16.51 1.81 6.60
C ASP A 61 -15.93 0.45 6.18
N ALA A 62 -16.42 -0.15 5.08
CA ALA A 62 -15.83 -1.35 4.49
C ALA A 62 -14.41 -1.10 3.94
N LEU A 63 -14.19 -0.01 3.21
CA LEU A 63 -12.88 0.39 2.67
C LEU A 63 -11.95 0.91 3.77
N LYS A 64 -12.48 1.62 4.77
CA LYS A 64 -11.74 2.02 5.99
C LYS A 64 -11.22 0.79 6.74
N THR A 65 -12.10 -0.18 7.03
CA THR A 65 -11.74 -1.44 7.70
C THR A 65 -10.70 -2.21 6.89
N LYS A 66 -10.89 -2.35 5.57
CA LYS A 66 -9.91 -2.99 4.66
C LYS A 66 -8.56 -2.27 4.66
N SER A 67 -8.56 -0.94 4.68
CA SER A 67 -7.34 -0.12 4.68
C SER A 67 -6.58 -0.24 6.00
N LEU A 68 -7.26 -0.17 7.14
CA LEU A 68 -6.65 -0.35 8.46
C LEU A 68 -6.09 -1.77 8.62
N ALA A 69 -6.80 -2.79 8.14
CA ALA A 69 -6.33 -4.17 8.13
C ALA A 69 -5.11 -4.38 7.20
N PHE A 70 -5.06 -3.69 6.05
CA PHE A 70 -3.90 -3.68 5.16
C PHE A 70 -2.68 -3.02 5.83
N VAL A 71 -2.86 -1.89 6.51
CA VAL A 71 -1.80 -1.23 7.29
C VAL A 71 -1.26 -2.14 8.39
N ASP A 72 -2.14 -2.79 9.17
CA ASP A 72 -1.73 -3.75 10.20
C ASP A 72 -0.96 -4.94 9.60
N LYS A 73 -1.46 -5.50 8.48
CA LYS A 73 -0.84 -6.60 7.74
C LYS A 73 0.56 -6.24 7.24
N VAL A 74 0.72 -5.06 6.63
CA VAL A 74 2.02 -4.58 6.11
C VAL A 74 3.00 -4.36 7.25
N ASN A 75 2.58 -3.68 8.32
CA ASN A 75 3.43 -3.42 9.49
C ASN A 75 3.86 -4.71 10.20
N ALA A 76 2.97 -5.70 10.33
CA ALA A 76 3.29 -7.02 10.88
C ALA A 76 4.28 -7.83 10.02
N ASN A 77 4.51 -7.45 8.76
CA ASN A 77 5.41 -8.12 7.82
C ASN A 77 6.64 -7.26 7.45
N GLY A 78 7.06 -6.36 8.35
CA GLY A 78 8.28 -5.55 8.20
C GLY A 78 8.11 -4.28 7.38
N GLY A 79 6.88 -3.91 7.01
CA GLY A 79 6.56 -2.60 6.48
C GLY A 79 6.47 -1.51 7.56
N GLN A 80 6.30 -0.27 7.11
CA GLN A 80 6.17 0.93 7.92
C GLN A 80 5.17 1.88 7.25
N ILE A 81 3.88 1.74 7.59
CA ILE A 81 2.83 2.69 7.22
C ILE A 81 2.22 3.24 8.52
N PRO A 82 2.11 4.58 8.70
CA PRO A 82 1.40 5.16 9.84
C PRO A 82 -0.07 4.71 9.85
N LYS A 83 -0.55 4.23 11.00
CA LYS A 83 -1.98 3.94 11.19
C LYS A 83 -2.69 5.21 11.65
N PRO A 84 -3.59 5.82 10.85
CA PRO A 84 -4.37 6.96 11.30
C PRO A 84 -5.40 6.52 12.34
N ASN A 85 -5.73 7.40 13.28
CA ASN A 85 -6.51 7.06 14.46
C ASN A 85 -8.02 7.37 14.24
N CYS A 86 -8.70 6.47 13.51
CA CYS A 86 -10.07 6.63 13.00
C CYS A 86 -10.65 5.23 12.56
#